data_AF-A0A6P1CMJ3-F1
#
_entry.id   AF-A0A6P1CMJ3-F1
#
_cell.length_a   1.000
_cell.length_b   1.000
_cell.length_c   1.000
_cell.angle_alpha   90.00
_cell.angle_beta   90.00
_cell.angle_gamma   90.00
#
_symmetry.space_group_name_H-M   'P 1'
#
loop_
_entity.id
_entity.type
_entity.pdbx_description
1 polymer ?
#
loop_
_entity_poly.entity_id
_entity_poly.type
_entity_poly.pdbx_seq_one_letter_code
_entity_poly.pdbx_strand_id
1 'polypeptide(L)'
;MRGRVALAVSLPLLWSNAVVPRLPDDMRVRTVVNAGAATGYALAFGSRPDWCSARGWRYGLAGAGVVAAGYGAALAFPAVRRELAERPDRAPGVSTVEWVGVHIPLGTVYSEELVFRATLDPLLDKTFRPAIATLLGATTFGLWHIAPARAAGENVPVTVAVTAAAGAVFGLLRRRTDSATAPALLHWAINAGGALAARFAARNR
;
A
#
# COMPACT_ATOMS: atom_id res chain seq x y z
N MET A 1 27.16 5.65 2.51
CA MET A 1 25.80 5.46 3.08
C MET A 1 24.75 6.37 2.43
N ARG A 2 24.97 7.69 2.34
CA ARG A 2 24.00 8.65 1.77
C ARG A 2 23.60 8.37 0.30
N GLY A 3 24.55 8.00 -0.57
CA GLY A 3 24.24 7.66 -1.97
C GLY A 3 23.33 6.43 -2.13
N ARG A 4 23.53 5.39 -1.30
CA ARG A 4 22.65 4.21 -1.27
C ARG A 4 21.23 4.58 -0.85
N VAL A 5 21.08 5.46 0.14
CA VAL A 5 19.75 5.92 0.58
C VAL A 5 19.08 6.80 -0.48
N ALA A 6 19.84 7.68 -1.15
CA ALA A 6 19.32 8.48 -2.26
C ALA A 6 18.77 7.56 -3.37
N LEU A 7 19.51 6.52 -3.77
CA LEU A 7 19.02 5.53 -4.74
C LEU A 7 17.79 4.78 -4.23
N ALA A 8 17.80 4.35 -2.96
CA ALA A 8 16.68 3.65 -2.34
C ALA A 8 15.38 4.47 -2.32
N VAL A 9 15.48 5.80 -2.20
CA VAL A 9 14.35 6.73 -2.27
C VAL A 9 13.93 7.00 -3.72
N SER A 10 14.88 7.26 -4.61
CA SER A 10 14.58 7.69 -5.98
C SER A 10 14.05 6.57 -6.88
N LEU A 11 14.57 5.34 -6.75
CA LEU A 11 14.18 4.22 -7.63
C LEU A 11 12.69 3.88 -7.53
N PRO A 12 12.07 3.77 -6.32
CA PRO A 12 10.63 3.57 -6.23
C PRO A 12 9.84 4.70 -6.90
N LEU A 13 10.24 5.95 -6.70
CA LEU A 13 9.53 7.10 -7.29
C LEU A 13 9.59 7.08 -8.82
N LEU A 14 10.75 6.76 -9.39
CA LEU A 14 10.92 6.59 -10.84
C LEU A 14 10.09 5.41 -11.35
N TRP A 15 10.07 4.30 -10.62
CA TRP A 15 9.29 3.12 -10.98
C TRP A 15 7.80 3.46 -11.08
N SER A 16 7.20 3.97 -10.00
CA SER A 16 5.75 4.23 -9.95
C SER A 16 5.32 5.36 -10.88
N ASN A 17 6.13 6.43 -10.98
CA ASN A 17 5.69 7.63 -11.70
C ASN A 17 6.16 7.72 -13.15
N ALA A 18 7.17 6.94 -13.55
CA ALA A 18 7.66 6.93 -14.92
C ALA A 18 7.56 5.55 -15.58
N VAL A 19 7.84 4.45 -14.89
CA VAL A 19 7.84 3.13 -15.53
C VAL A 19 6.44 2.54 -15.61
N VAL A 20 5.74 2.41 -14.49
CA VAL A 20 4.40 1.78 -14.42
C VAL A 20 3.38 2.42 -15.39
N PRO A 21 3.31 3.75 -15.57
CA PRO A 21 2.37 4.37 -16.51
C PRO A 21 2.63 4.04 -17.99
N ARG A 22 3.79 3.46 -18.31
CA ARG A 22 4.18 3.02 -19.66
C ARG A 22 4.00 1.51 -19.86
N LEU A 23 3.65 0.77 -18.80
CA LEU A 23 3.34 -0.64 -18.89
C LEU A 23 1.92 -0.85 -19.46
N PRO A 24 1.66 -1.99 -20.11
CA PRO A 24 0.31 -2.36 -20.53
C PRO A 24 -0.69 -2.23 -19.37
N ASP A 25 -1.93 -1.85 -19.67
CA ASP A 25 -2.99 -1.65 -18.68
C ASP A 25 -3.52 -2.97 -18.07
N ASP A 26 -3.02 -4.12 -18.54
CA ASP A 26 -3.35 -5.42 -18.00
C ASP A 26 -2.89 -5.57 -16.53
N MET A 27 -3.87 -5.81 -15.64
CA MET A 27 -3.67 -5.94 -14.20
C MET A 27 -2.76 -7.12 -13.82
N ARG A 28 -2.86 -8.24 -14.56
CA ARG A 28 -2.07 -9.46 -14.30
C ARG A 28 -0.61 -9.21 -14.65
N VAL A 29 -0.35 -8.58 -15.80
CA VAL A 29 1.00 -8.14 -16.19
C VAL A 29 1.58 -7.18 -15.17
N ARG A 30 0.84 -6.12 -14.80
CA ARG A 30 1.29 -5.14 -13.81
C ARG A 30 1.57 -5.77 -12.45
N THR A 31 0.77 -6.73 -12.03
CA THR A 31 0.97 -7.46 -10.76
C THR A 31 2.29 -8.22 -10.75
N VAL A 32 2.58 -9.00 -11.80
CA VAL A 32 3.83 -9.76 -11.91
C VAL A 32 5.03 -8.81 -11.98
N VAL A 33 4.94 -7.76 -12.80
CA VAL A 33 6.03 -6.80 -13.00
C VAL A 33 6.32 -6.01 -11.73
N ASN A 34 5.30 -5.55 -11.00
CA ASN A 34 5.48 -4.86 -9.72
C ASN A 34 6.05 -5.78 -8.64
N ALA A 35 5.54 -7.01 -8.51
CA ALA A 35 6.05 -7.97 -7.53
C ALA A 35 7.52 -8.34 -7.83
N GLY A 36 7.86 -8.53 -9.11
CA GLY A 36 9.23 -8.76 -9.55
C GLY A 36 10.16 -7.58 -9.25
N ALA A 37 9.74 -6.36 -9.59
CA ALA A 37 10.53 -5.15 -9.33
C ALA A 37 10.72 -4.89 -7.82
N ALA A 38 9.68 -5.06 -7.01
CA ALA A 38 9.76 -4.95 -5.56
C ALA A 38 10.72 -6.00 -4.96
N THR A 39 10.69 -7.23 -5.47
CA THR A 39 11.62 -8.30 -5.06
C THR A 39 13.05 -7.97 -5.46
N GLY A 40 13.28 -7.50 -6.69
CA GLY A 40 14.60 -7.06 -7.16
C GLY A 40 15.16 -5.91 -6.33
N TYR A 41 14.32 -4.91 -6.02
CA TYR A 41 14.66 -3.80 -5.12
C TYR A 41 15.04 -4.33 -3.73
N ALA A 42 14.23 -5.20 -3.14
CA ALA A 42 14.47 -5.79 -1.84
C ALA A 42 15.80 -6.56 -1.76
N LEU A 43 16.12 -7.34 -2.80
CA LEU A 43 17.39 -8.06 -2.90
C LEU A 43 18.57 -7.08 -3.00
N ALA A 44 18.48 -6.06 -3.87
CA ALA A 44 19.54 -5.08 -4.08
C ALA A 44 19.83 -4.24 -2.82
N PHE A 45 18.80 -3.95 -2.02
CA PHE A 45 18.90 -3.08 -0.86
C PHE A 45 18.96 -3.83 0.49
N GLY A 46 18.83 -5.16 0.50
CA GLY A 46 18.98 -6.00 1.68
C GLY A 46 17.79 -5.92 2.63
N SER A 47 16.60 -6.31 2.14
CA SER A 47 15.35 -6.28 2.90
C SER A 47 15.36 -7.18 4.13
N ARG A 48 14.52 -6.82 5.12
CA ARG A 48 14.23 -7.63 6.31
C ARG A 48 12.74 -7.57 6.62
N PRO A 49 11.91 -8.37 5.94
CA PRO A 49 10.46 -8.28 6.09
C PRO A 49 9.92 -8.94 7.38
N ASP A 50 10.54 -10.02 7.84
CA ASP A 50 10.07 -10.82 8.99
C ASP A 50 8.56 -11.18 8.91
N TRP A 51 8.18 -11.86 7.83
CA TRP A 51 6.77 -12.17 7.51
C TRP A 51 6.08 -13.08 8.55
N CYS A 52 6.86 -13.86 9.31
CA CYS A 52 6.37 -14.83 10.28
C CYS A 52 6.33 -14.27 11.72
N SER A 53 6.57 -12.97 11.91
CA SER A 53 6.57 -12.33 13.23
C SER A 53 5.23 -12.52 13.97
N ALA A 54 5.23 -13.21 15.11
CA ALA A 54 4.04 -13.37 15.94
C ALA A 54 3.48 -12.02 16.42
N ARG A 55 4.36 -11.06 16.74
CA ARG A 55 3.98 -9.70 17.09
C ARG A 55 3.39 -8.98 15.86
N GLY A 56 4.01 -9.16 14.70
CA GLY A 56 3.50 -8.66 13.42
C GLY A 56 2.06 -9.10 13.16
N TRP A 57 1.80 -10.41 13.24
CA TRP A 57 0.46 -10.99 13.11
C TRP A 57 -0.54 -10.43 14.13
N ARG A 58 -0.16 -10.35 15.42
CA ARG A 58 -1.08 -9.87 16.46
C ARG A 58 -1.53 -8.43 16.23
N TYR A 59 -0.60 -7.52 15.94
CA TYR A 59 -0.92 -6.11 15.68
C TYR A 59 -1.62 -5.93 14.33
N GLY A 60 -1.20 -6.69 13.31
CA GLY A 60 -1.81 -6.65 11.98
C GLY A 60 -3.25 -7.13 11.97
N LEU A 61 -3.55 -8.25 12.64
CA LEU A 61 -4.91 -8.76 12.78
C LEU A 61 -5.80 -7.81 13.60
N ALA A 62 -5.27 -7.22 14.68
CA ALA A 62 -6.00 -6.21 15.44
C ALA A 62 -6.35 -4.99 14.58
N GLY A 63 -5.39 -4.48 13.80
CA GLY A 63 -5.61 -3.37 12.86
C GLY A 63 -6.61 -3.73 11.75
N ALA A 64 -6.48 -4.93 11.18
CA ALA A 64 -7.41 -5.44 10.19
C ALA A 64 -8.84 -5.56 10.76
N GLY A 65 -8.99 -5.99 12.01
CA GLY A 65 -10.27 -6.04 12.72
C GLY A 65 -10.90 -4.66 12.88
N VAL A 66 -10.11 -3.64 13.24
CA VAL A 66 -10.59 -2.24 13.32
C VAL A 66 -11.07 -1.74 11.96
N VAL A 67 -10.32 -2.02 10.89
CA VAL A 67 -10.71 -1.63 9.52
C VAL A 67 -11.97 -2.35 9.06
N ALA A 68 -12.09 -3.65 9.33
CA ALA A 68 -13.28 -4.43 9.02
C ALA A 68 -14.52 -3.89 9.76
N ALA A 69 -14.39 -3.56 11.05
CA ALA A 69 -15.44 -2.92 11.83
C ALA A 69 -15.82 -1.54 11.26
N GLY A 70 -14.84 -0.74 10.83
CA GLY A 70 -15.07 0.55 10.19
C GLY A 70 -15.86 0.43 8.87
N TYR A 71 -15.51 -0.52 8.01
CA TYR A 71 -16.30 -0.80 6.80
C TYR A 71 -17.69 -1.35 7.12
N GLY A 72 -17.84 -2.22 8.13
CA GLY A 72 -19.14 -2.70 8.59
C GLY A 72 -20.04 -1.55 9.07
N ALA A 73 -19.49 -0.63 9.87
CA ALA A 73 -20.19 0.58 10.29
C ALA A 73 -20.54 1.48 9.10
N ALA A 74 -19.60 1.71 8.18
CA ALA A 74 -19.85 2.49 6.96
C ALA A 74 -21.00 1.91 6.12
N LEU A 75 -21.07 0.58 5.99
CA LEU A 75 -22.15 -0.11 5.30
C LEU A 75 -23.48 -0.07 6.05
N ALA A 76 -23.51 0.25 7.34
CA ALA A 76 -24.76 0.44 8.07
C ALA A 76 -25.45 1.79 7.75
N PHE A 77 -24.70 2.79 7.26
CA PHE A 77 -25.23 4.12 6.95
C PHE A 77 -25.62 4.25 5.46
N PRO A 78 -26.90 4.51 5.12
CA PRO A 78 -27.36 4.57 3.73
C PRO A 78 -26.64 5.62 2.86
N ALA A 79 -26.34 6.79 3.44
CA ALA A 79 -25.61 7.85 2.73
C ALA A 79 -24.21 7.37 2.29
N VAL A 80 -23.48 6.71 3.21
CA VAL A 80 -22.13 6.21 2.93
C VAL A 80 -22.18 5.02 1.96
N ARG A 81 -23.16 4.14 2.08
CA ARG A 81 -23.40 3.07 1.08
C ARG A 81 -23.59 3.62 -0.33
N ARG A 82 -24.38 4.67 -0.49
CA ARG A 82 -24.62 5.27 -1.81
C ARG A 82 -23.31 5.77 -2.43
N GLU A 83 -22.52 6.51 -1.65
CA GLU A 83 -21.20 6.98 -2.07
C GLU A 83 -20.27 5.81 -2.44
N LEU A 84 -20.25 4.75 -1.63
CA LEU A 84 -19.44 3.55 -1.90
C LEU A 84 -19.84 2.85 -3.19
N ALA A 85 -21.14 2.82 -3.50
CA ALA A 85 -21.65 2.18 -4.70
C ALA A 85 -21.33 2.98 -5.97
N GLU A 86 -21.20 4.31 -5.89
CA GLU A 86 -20.86 5.17 -7.04
C GLU A 86 -19.35 5.18 -7.34
N ARG A 87 -18.54 4.49 -6.54
CA ARG A 87 -17.09 4.42 -6.81
C ARG A 87 -16.83 3.72 -8.14
N PRO A 88 -15.97 4.29 -9.00
CA PRO A 88 -15.61 3.66 -10.25
C PRO A 88 -14.91 2.32 -10.03
N ASP A 89 -15.09 1.40 -10.97
CA ASP A 89 -14.36 0.14 -10.97
C ASP A 89 -12.86 0.42 -11.18
N ARG A 90 -12.06 0.07 -10.16
CA ARG A 90 -10.60 0.27 -10.15
C ARG A 90 -9.84 -0.92 -10.71
N ALA A 91 -10.52 -2.01 -11.06
CA ALA A 91 -9.90 -3.21 -11.62
C ALA A 91 -10.70 -3.75 -12.81
N PRO A 92 -10.94 -2.93 -13.86
CA PRO A 92 -11.66 -3.39 -15.03
C PRO A 92 -10.92 -4.57 -15.67
N GLY A 93 -11.67 -5.64 -15.99
CA GLY A 93 -11.13 -6.84 -16.64
C GLY A 93 -10.76 -7.99 -15.70
N VAL A 94 -10.89 -7.82 -14.38
CA VAL A 94 -10.74 -8.92 -13.40
C VAL A 94 -11.91 -8.96 -12.42
N SER A 95 -12.24 -10.14 -11.90
CA SER A 95 -13.30 -10.26 -10.91
C SER A 95 -12.90 -9.64 -9.57
N THR A 96 -13.87 -9.19 -8.75
CA THR A 96 -13.57 -8.71 -7.39
C THR A 96 -12.84 -9.77 -6.54
N VAL A 97 -13.15 -11.06 -6.74
CA VAL A 97 -12.49 -12.17 -6.03
C VAL A 97 -11.03 -12.28 -6.44
N GLU A 98 -10.74 -12.23 -7.74
CA GLU A 98 -9.37 -12.23 -8.26
C GLU A 98 -8.59 -10.99 -7.79
N TRP A 99 -9.21 -9.82 -7.85
CA TRP A 99 -8.58 -8.58 -7.42
C TRP A 99 -8.20 -8.63 -5.93
N VAL A 100 -9.13 -9.03 -5.07
CA VAL A 100 -8.92 -9.14 -3.61
C VAL A 100 -7.99 -10.30 -3.22
N GLY A 101 -8.03 -11.42 -3.95
CA GLY A 101 -7.28 -12.63 -3.65
C GLY A 101 -5.87 -12.66 -4.23
N VAL A 102 -5.60 -11.93 -5.31
CA VAL A 102 -4.32 -12.01 -6.05
C VAL A 102 -3.67 -10.65 -6.20
N HIS A 103 -4.36 -9.69 -6.82
CA HIS A 103 -3.75 -8.44 -7.25
C HIS A 103 -3.52 -7.45 -6.09
N ILE A 104 -4.45 -7.37 -5.13
CA ILE A 104 -4.24 -6.59 -3.92
C ILE A 104 -3.11 -7.21 -3.07
N PRO A 105 -3.11 -8.52 -2.75
CA PRO A 105 -2.03 -9.13 -1.97
C PRO A 105 -0.65 -9.03 -2.63
N LEU A 106 -0.53 -9.33 -3.93
CA LEU A 106 0.76 -9.44 -4.60
C LEU A 106 1.20 -8.13 -5.28
N GLY A 107 0.31 -7.58 -6.11
CA GLY A 107 0.59 -6.41 -6.93
C GLY A 107 0.65 -5.10 -6.13
N THR A 108 -0.05 -5.06 -4.99
CA THR A 108 -0.10 -3.89 -4.09
C THR A 108 0.64 -4.17 -2.79
N VAL A 109 0.08 -4.99 -1.91
CA VAL A 109 0.52 -5.12 -0.51
C VAL A 109 1.94 -5.70 -0.42
N TYR A 110 2.19 -6.88 -0.99
CA TYR A 110 3.53 -7.46 -0.99
C TYR A 110 4.54 -6.50 -1.61
N SER A 111 4.24 -5.94 -2.78
CA SER A 111 5.15 -5.07 -3.51
C SER A 111 5.50 -3.80 -2.72
N GLU A 112 4.50 -3.09 -2.22
CA GLU A 112 4.70 -1.84 -1.50
C GLU A 112 5.31 -2.07 -0.12
N GLU A 113 4.81 -3.01 0.67
CA GLU A 113 5.33 -3.26 2.01
C GLU A 113 6.77 -3.77 1.98
N LEU A 114 7.13 -4.54 0.94
CA LEU A 114 8.49 -5.00 0.73
C LEU A 114 9.43 -3.84 0.36
N VAL A 115 9.01 -2.93 -0.52
CA VAL A 115 9.81 -1.74 -0.89
C VAL A 115 9.93 -0.79 0.29
N PHE A 116 8.82 -0.45 0.92
CA PHE A 116 8.78 0.63 1.89
C PHE A 116 9.09 0.17 3.32
N ARG A 117 8.36 -0.81 3.86
CA ARG A 117 8.47 -1.17 5.28
C ARG A 117 9.59 -2.17 5.57
N ALA A 118 9.80 -3.14 4.66
CA ALA A 118 10.83 -4.14 4.83
C ALA A 118 12.22 -3.66 4.38
N THR A 119 12.30 -2.61 3.56
CA THR A 119 13.55 -2.18 2.93
C THR A 119 13.88 -0.71 3.16
N LEU A 120 13.06 0.22 2.67
CA LEU A 120 13.36 1.65 2.74
C LEU A 120 13.38 2.19 4.17
N ASP A 121 12.35 1.88 4.97
CA ASP A 121 12.26 2.30 6.37
C ASP A 121 13.49 1.88 7.20
N PRO A 122 13.91 0.58 7.21
CA PRO A 122 15.14 0.17 7.89
C PRO A 122 16.40 0.92 7.42
N LEU A 123 16.49 1.28 6.15
CA LEU A 123 17.63 2.05 5.63
C LEU A 123 17.61 3.50 6.13
N LEU A 124 16.42 4.11 6.16
CA LEU A 124 16.22 5.46 6.68
C LEU A 124 16.48 5.52 8.19
N ASP A 125 15.94 4.56 8.95
CA ASP A 125 16.10 4.44 10.41
C ASP A 125 17.58 4.27 10.81
N LYS A 126 18.38 3.58 9.98
CA LYS A 126 19.84 3.45 10.20
C LYS A 126 20.65 4.71 9.86
N THR A 127 20.09 5.61 9.04
CA THR A 127 20.83 6.75 8.47
C THR A 127 20.45 8.07 9.11
N PHE A 128 19.21 8.21 9.55
CA PHE A 128 18.64 9.46 10.04
C PHE A 128 18.02 9.28 11.42
N ARG A 129 17.80 10.42 12.10
CA ARG A 129 17.04 10.45 13.35
C ARG A 129 15.59 10.01 13.09
N PRO A 130 14.89 9.42 14.07
CA PRO A 130 13.56 8.83 13.87
C PRO A 130 12.53 9.74 13.21
N ALA A 131 12.51 11.03 13.57
CA ALA A 131 11.59 12.02 12.99
C ALA A 131 11.85 12.22 11.48
N ILE A 132 13.12 12.34 11.08
CA ILE A 132 13.52 12.52 9.68
C ILE A 132 13.28 11.24 8.88
N ALA A 133 13.61 10.07 9.45
CA ALA A 133 13.35 8.79 8.81
C ALA A 133 11.85 8.58 8.54
N THR A 134 11.00 8.91 9.52
CA THR A 134 9.54 8.86 9.38
C THR A 134 9.05 9.83 8.31
N LEU A 135 9.52 11.08 8.32
CA LEU A 135 9.14 12.09 7.33
C LEU A 135 9.52 11.67 5.92
N LEU A 136 10.76 11.18 5.72
CA LEU A 136 11.25 10.74 4.41
C LEU A 136 10.49 9.51 3.92
N GLY A 137 10.28 8.50 4.78
CA GLY A 137 9.54 7.29 4.42
C GLY A 137 8.08 7.59 4.07
N ALA A 138 7.41 8.44 4.86
CA ALA A 138 6.04 8.87 4.63
C ALA A 138 5.92 9.71 3.34
N THR A 139 6.79 10.69 3.16
CA THR A 139 6.79 11.55 1.95
C THR A 139 7.07 10.73 0.71
N THR A 140 8.04 9.81 0.74
CA THR A 140 8.35 8.96 -0.42
C THR A 140 7.15 8.07 -0.77
N PHE A 141 6.48 7.51 0.22
CA PHE A 141 5.26 6.72 0.01
C PHE A 141 4.11 7.58 -0.53
N GLY A 142 3.96 8.82 -0.07
CA GLY A 142 3.00 9.78 -0.63
C GLY A 142 3.29 10.08 -2.11
N LEU A 143 4.53 10.43 -2.44
CA LEU A 143 4.96 10.76 -3.80
C LEU A 143 4.91 9.57 -4.78
N TRP A 144 5.01 8.34 -4.27
CA TRP A 144 4.79 7.12 -5.05
C TRP A 144 3.38 7.09 -5.68
N HIS A 145 2.39 7.76 -5.08
CA HIS A 145 1.00 7.72 -5.53
C HIS A 145 0.61 8.81 -6.52
N ILE A 146 1.55 9.63 -7.03
CA ILE A 146 1.21 10.72 -7.98
C ILE A 146 0.62 10.18 -9.28
N ALA A 147 1.33 9.27 -9.98
CA ALA A 147 0.82 8.72 -11.23
C ALA A 147 -0.43 7.83 -11.04
N PRO A 148 -0.51 6.96 -10.01
CA PRO A 148 -1.75 6.28 -9.67
C PRO A 148 -2.95 7.23 -9.46
N ALA A 149 -2.77 8.32 -8.72
CA ALA A 149 -3.83 9.31 -8.49
C ALA A 149 -4.29 9.97 -9.80
N ARG A 150 -3.36 10.33 -10.68
CA ARG A 150 -3.67 10.90 -12.00
C ARG A 150 -4.47 9.92 -12.86
N ALA A 151 -4.05 8.66 -12.92
CA ALA A 151 -4.72 7.63 -13.69
C ALA A 151 -6.15 7.36 -13.19
N ALA A 152 -6.37 7.48 -11.87
CA ALA A 152 -7.68 7.34 -11.25
C ALA A 152 -8.55 8.61 -11.30
N GLY A 153 -8.05 9.72 -11.86
CA GLY A 153 -8.76 11.00 -11.86
C GLY A 153 -8.92 11.64 -10.48
N GLU A 154 -8.08 11.26 -9.51
CA GLU A 154 -8.14 11.73 -8.14
C GLU A 154 -7.40 13.06 -7.94
N ASN A 155 -7.74 13.77 -6.86
CA ASN A 155 -7.01 14.98 -6.47
C ASN A 155 -5.60 14.60 -5.96
N VAL A 156 -4.58 14.84 -6.79
CA VAL A 156 -3.19 14.44 -6.51
C VAL A 156 -2.68 14.96 -5.15
N PRO A 157 -2.79 16.26 -4.79
CA PRO A 157 -2.37 16.72 -3.46
C PRO A 157 -3.04 15.98 -2.30
N VAL A 158 -4.36 15.75 -2.38
CA VAL A 158 -5.11 15.02 -1.34
C VAL A 158 -4.65 13.58 -1.27
N THR A 159 -4.51 12.88 -2.41
CA THR A 159 -4.05 11.49 -2.43
C THR A 159 -2.63 11.36 -1.87
N VAL A 160 -1.71 12.28 -2.22
CA VAL A 160 -0.34 12.30 -1.67
C VAL A 160 -0.36 12.51 -0.16
N ALA A 161 -1.18 13.45 0.35
CA ALA A 161 -1.27 13.73 1.78
C ALA A 161 -1.85 12.55 2.57
N VAL A 162 -2.95 11.95 2.08
CA VAL A 162 -3.60 10.80 2.70
C VAL A 162 -2.69 9.57 2.70
N THR A 163 -2.04 9.28 1.56
CA THR A 163 -1.13 8.14 1.48
C THR A 163 0.14 8.37 2.28
N ALA A 164 0.69 9.60 2.34
CA ALA A 164 1.80 9.90 3.26
C ALA A 164 1.42 9.66 4.73
N ALA A 165 0.23 10.07 5.16
CA ALA A 165 -0.27 9.78 6.50
C ALA A 165 -0.42 8.27 6.76
N ALA A 166 -0.97 7.53 5.79
CA ALA A 166 -1.05 6.06 5.86
C ALA A 166 0.35 5.42 5.95
N GLY A 167 1.30 5.88 5.14
CA GLY A 167 2.70 5.44 5.16
C GLY A 167 3.38 5.70 6.50
N ALA A 168 3.07 6.83 7.17
CA ALA A 168 3.54 7.09 8.53
C ALA A 168 2.98 6.09 9.56
N VAL A 169 1.69 5.75 9.46
CA VAL A 169 1.05 4.72 10.30
C VAL A 169 1.67 3.34 10.05
N PHE A 170 1.85 2.96 8.79
CA PHE A 170 2.49 1.69 8.42
C PHE A 170 3.93 1.62 8.95
N GLY A 171 4.70 2.70 8.80
CA GLY A 171 6.07 2.77 9.33
C GLY A 171 6.12 2.71 10.86
N LEU A 172 5.15 3.32 11.55
CA LEU A 172 5.00 3.18 13.00
C LEU A 172 4.72 1.73 13.39
N LEU A 173 3.77 1.05 12.74
CA LEU A 173 3.48 -0.36 12.99
C LEU A 173 4.73 -1.21 12.77
N ARG A 174 5.44 -1.03 11.64
CA ARG A 174 6.70 -1.72 11.36
C ARG A 174 7.73 -1.51 12.47
N ARG A 175 7.93 -0.28 12.96
CA ARG A 175 8.88 -0.01 14.05
C ARG A 175 8.43 -0.59 15.40
N ARG A 176 7.13 -0.69 15.66
CA ARG A 176 6.59 -1.30 16.88
C ARG A 176 6.70 -2.82 16.88
N THR A 177 6.57 -3.45 15.71
CA THR A 177 6.60 -4.91 15.57
C THR A 177 7.92 -5.47 15.09
N ASP A 178 8.81 -4.61 14.58
CA ASP A 178 10.02 -4.95 13.82
C ASP A 178 9.76 -5.90 12.64
N SER A 179 8.58 -5.78 12.02
CA SER A 179 8.10 -6.69 10.97
C SER A 179 7.17 -5.97 10.00
N ALA A 180 7.24 -6.33 8.72
CA ALA A 180 6.35 -5.85 7.67
C ALA A 180 4.97 -6.55 7.68
N THR A 181 4.77 -7.60 8.48
CA THR A 181 3.48 -8.32 8.55
C THR A 181 2.36 -7.45 9.10
N ALA A 182 2.63 -6.65 10.15
CA ALA A 182 1.60 -5.81 10.75
C ALA A 182 1.08 -4.73 9.79
N PRO A 183 1.93 -3.92 9.14
CA PRO A 183 1.44 -2.99 8.13
C PRO A 183 0.85 -3.71 6.91
N ALA A 184 1.39 -4.85 6.47
CA ALA A 184 0.82 -5.60 5.35
C ALA A 184 -0.62 -6.09 5.59
N LEU A 185 -0.92 -6.61 6.78
CA LEU A 185 -2.29 -7.03 7.12
C LEU A 185 -3.25 -5.84 7.21
N LEU A 186 -2.80 -4.73 7.81
CA LEU A 186 -3.60 -3.51 7.86
C LEU A 186 -3.85 -2.95 6.44
N HIS A 187 -2.79 -2.90 5.63
CA HIS A 187 -2.82 -2.38 4.27
C HIS A 187 -3.72 -3.24 3.37
N TRP A 188 -3.64 -4.56 3.47
CA TRP A 188 -4.55 -5.49 2.80
C TRP A 188 -5.99 -5.25 3.24
N ALA A 189 -6.26 -5.14 4.55
CA ALA A 189 -7.62 -4.91 5.06
C ALA A 189 -8.22 -3.61 4.54
N ILE A 190 -7.43 -2.53 4.42
CA ILE A 190 -7.89 -1.24 3.87
C ILE A 190 -8.30 -1.39 2.40
N ASN A 191 -7.45 -2.02 1.57
CA ASN A 191 -7.70 -2.16 0.14
C ASN A 191 -8.80 -3.18 -0.15
N ALA A 192 -8.69 -4.39 0.40
CA ALA A 192 -9.66 -5.46 0.23
C ALA A 192 -11.03 -5.05 0.79
N GLY A 193 -11.06 -4.44 1.98
CA GLY A 193 -12.29 -3.92 2.56
C GLY A 193 -12.94 -2.85 1.68
N GLY A 194 -12.16 -1.96 1.06
CA GLY A 194 -12.68 -0.95 0.15
C GLY A 194 -13.30 -1.53 -1.12
N ALA A 195 -12.63 -2.52 -1.72
CA ALA A 195 -13.13 -3.25 -2.89
C ALA A 195 -14.42 -4.02 -2.57
N LEU A 196 -14.44 -4.75 -1.46
CA LEU A 196 -15.59 -5.55 -1.03
C LEU A 196 -16.76 -4.66 -0.62
N ALA A 197 -16.52 -3.56 0.11
CA ALA A 197 -17.58 -2.64 0.54
C ALA A 197 -18.23 -1.93 -0.65
N ALA A 198 -17.44 -1.46 -1.62
CA ALA A 198 -17.97 -0.88 -2.85
C ALA A 198 -18.83 -1.91 -3.63
N ARG A 199 -18.33 -3.14 -3.79
CA ARG A 199 -19.08 -4.20 -4.48
C ARG A 199 -20.36 -4.59 -3.75
N PHE A 200 -20.32 -4.69 -2.42
CA PHE A 200 -21.49 -4.98 -1.60
C PHE A 200 -22.53 -3.87 -1.69
N ALA A 201 -22.11 -2.60 -1.60
CA ALA A 201 -23.00 -1.46 -1.71
C ALA A 201 -23.67 -1.39 -3.10
N ALA A 202 -22.93 -1.68 -4.17
CA ALA A 202 -23.46 -1.70 -5.54
C ALA A 202 -24.47 -2.84 -5.80
N ARG A 203 -24.38 -3.98 -5.09
CA ARG A 203 -25.35 -5.09 -5.19
C ARG A 203 -26.66 -4.81 -4.46
N ASN A 204 -26.65 -3.94 -3.46
CA ASN A 204 -27.77 -3.65 -2.56
C ASN A 204 -28.31 -2.21 -2.79
N ARG A 205 -28.26 -1.75 -4.04
CA ARG A 205 -29.05 -0.60 -4.52
C ARG A 205 -30.45 -1.07 -4.86
#